data_AF-A0A2U3LRP5-F1
#
_entry.id   AF-A0A2U3LRP5-F1
#
_cell.length_a   1.000
_cell.length_b   1.000
_cell.length_c   1.000
_cell.angle_alpha   90.00
_cell.angle_beta   90.00
_cell.angle_gamma   90.00
#
_symmetry.space_group_name_H-M   'P 1'
#
loop_
_entity.id
_entity.type
_entity.pdbx_description
1 polymer ?
#
loop_
_entity_poly.entity_id
_entity_poly.type
_entity_poly.pdbx_seq_one_letter_code
_entity_poly.pdbx_strand_id
1 'polypeptide(L)'
;MATMPAFFRRTEAAGFALGGDRSSDRNAETMRTAVSVRTGRDDCRLRPFPLEDVFFYCKKIDNSRLVRENDPKAHGACLSAIGAAAAIVALLTFALGPSVANTVAGYRLEALRAEERKLIDERRTLDLEEARLLSPDRLERLAQAHHLVTPKNNQIVHLEKSDGAVAMVK
;
A
#
# COMPACT_ATOMS: atom_id res chain seq x y z
N MET A 1 1.96 -32.94 24.24
CA MET A 1 2.89 -31.79 24.21
C MET A 1 2.17 -30.63 24.86
N ALA A 2 2.65 -30.20 26.02
CA ALA A 2 1.90 -29.43 27.01
C ALA A 2 1.56 -28.00 26.57
N THR A 3 0.28 -27.65 26.69
CA THR A 3 -0.28 -26.31 26.56
C THR A 3 -0.23 -25.64 27.94
N MET A 4 0.51 -24.55 28.09
CA MET A 4 0.55 -23.75 29.33
C MET A 4 -0.33 -22.50 29.15
N PRO A 5 -1.34 -22.26 30.01
CA PRO A 5 -2.16 -21.06 29.93
C PRO A 5 -1.51 -19.87 30.66
N ALA A 6 -1.65 -18.71 30.02
CA ALA A 6 -1.27 -17.41 30.53
C ALA A 6 -2.16 -16.98 31.70
N PHE A 7 -1.55 -16.65 32.85
CA PHE A 7 -2.22 -15.98 33.96
C PHE A 7 -1.34 -14.86 34.51
N PHE A 8 -1.58 -13.64 34.03
CA PHE A 8 -1.21 -12.42 34.76
C PHE A 8 -2.23 -11.32 34.39
N ARG A 9 -3.38 -11.30 35.07
CA ARG A 9 -4.25 -10.13 35.06
C ARG A 9 -3.73 -9.14 36.09
N ARG A 10 -3.15 -8.06 35.58
CA ARG A 10 -2.87 -6.80 36.28
C ARG A 10 -4.19 -6.23 36.81
N THR A 11 -4.30 -6.07 38.13
CA THR A 11 -5.31 -5.20 38.75
C THR A 11 -4.75 -3.79 38.83
N GLU A 12 -5.28 -2.89 38.02
CA GLU A 12 -5.12 -1.46 38.19
C GLU A 12 -6.06 -1.02 39.32
N ALA A 13 -5.49 -0.62 40.46
CA ALA A 13 -6.24 0.09 41.50
C ALA A 13 -6.41 1.54 41.03
N ALA A 14 -7.52 1.78 40.32
CA ALA A 14 -8.03 3.11 40.05
C ALA A 14 -8.42 3.78 41.37
N GLY A 15 -7.92 4.99 41.58
CA GLY A 15 -8.29 5.83 42.70
C GLY A 15 -9.77 6.15 42.71
N PHE A 16 -10.37 6.08 43.89
CA PHE A 16 -11.65 6.70 44.18
C PHE A 16 -11.43 7.64 45.37
N ALA A 17 -11.21 8.90 45.04
CA ALA A 17 -11.22 10.01 45.98
C ALA A 17 -12.64 10.57 46.05
N LEU A 18 -13.25 10.49 47.24
CA LEU A 18 -14.38 11.26 47.75
C LEU A 18 -14.23 11.09 49.28
N GLY A 19 -13.79 12.06 50.08
CA GLY A 19 -14.31 13.42 50.19
C GLY A 19 -15.43 13.42 51.24
N GLY A 20 -15.15 13.90 52.45
CA GLY A 20 -16.22 14.30 53.39
C GLY A 20 -15.99 13.96 54.86
N ASP A 21 -15.45 14.93 55.57
CA ASP A 21 -15.43 15.17 57.02
C ASP A 21 -16.47 14.43 57.88
N ARG A 22 -15.96 13.89 59.00
CA ARG A 22 -16.67 14.04 60.27
C ARG A 22 -15.70 14.11 61.44
N SER A 23 -15.69 15.29 62.04
CA SER A 23 -15.11 15.65 63.31
C SER A 23 -15.51 14.69 64.44
N SER A 24 -14.50 14.22 65.18
CA SER A 24 -14.65 13.93 66.60
C SER A 24 -13.29 14.07 67.27
N ASP A 25 -12.98 15.30 67.68
CA ASP A 25 -12.17 15.51 68.87
C ASP A 25 -12.78 14.69 70.01
N ARG A 26 -11.95 13.84 70.62
CA ARG A 26 -11.98 13.52 72.06
C ARG A 26 -10.82 12.59 72.40
N ASN A 27 -9.83 13.18 73.08
CA ASN A 27 -9.13 12.64 74.24
C ASN A 27 -8.56 11.22 74.14
N ALA A 28 -7.23 11.10 74.02
CA ALA A 28 -6.46 10.12 74.79
C ALA A 28 -4.96 10.44 74.71
N GLU A 29 -4.57 11.45 75.46
CA GLU A 29 -3.24 11.54 76.03
C GLU A 29 -3.06 10.36 77.01
N THR A 30 -2.68 9.19 76.50
CA THR A 30 -2.31 7.99 77.28
C THR A 30 -1.68 7.04 76.24
N MET A 31 -0.39 6.74 76.23
CA MET A 31 0.31 6.02 77.28
C MET A 31 1.81 6.07 76.94
N ARG A 32 2.60 6.62 77.86
CA ARG A 32 4.02 6.27 77.96
C ARG A 32 4.09 4.77 78.16
N THR A 33 4.84 4.05 77.34
CA THR A 33 5.52 2.85 77.83
C THR A 33 6.86 2.72 77.13
N ALA A 34 7.85 3.37 77.72
CA ALA A 34 9.20 2.87 77.66
C ALA A 34 9.15 1.39 78.11
N VAL A 35 9.45 0.46 77.20
CA VAL A 35 9.54 -0.95 77.53
C VAL A 35 10.85 -1.15 78.29
N SER A 36 10.85 -0.80 79.58
CA SER A 36 11.85 -1.26 80.53
C SER A 36 11.51 -2.70 80.89
N VAL A 37 12.00 -3.67 80.12
CA VAL A 37 11.94 -5.08 80.53
C VAL A 37 13.29 -5.45 81.12
N ARG A 38 13.42 -5.25 82.43
CA ARG A 38 14.36 -6.02 83.22
C ARG A 38 13.63 -6.71 84.36
N THR A 39 13.85 -8.03 84.38
CA THR A 39 13.91 -8.92 85.55
C THR A 39 12.61 -9.24 86.27
N GLY A 40 11.87 -10.19 85.70
CA GLY A 40 11.19 -11.26 86.44
C GLY A 40 11.60 -12.58 85.78
N ARG A 41 11.98 -13.61 86.54
CA ARG A 41 12.06 -14.95 85.99
C ARG A 41 10.62 -15.38 85.72
N ASP A 42 10.26 -15.49 84.46
CA ASP A 42 8.96 -16.00 84.04
C ASP A 42 8.94 -17.51 84.28
N ASP A 43 8.53 -17.93 85.47
CA ASP A 43 8.37 -19.34 85.86
C ASP A 43 7.24 -20.06 85.08
N CYS A 44 6.59 -19.38 84.13
CA CYS A 44 5.57 -19.91 83.23
C CYS A 44 6.00 -19.82 81.75
N ARG A 45 7.27 -20.12 81.42
CA ARG A 45 7.69 -20.26 80.02
C ARG A 45 7.15 -21.56 79.42
N LEU A 46 6.21 -21.43 78.47
CA LEU A 46 5.75 -22.54 77.65
C LEU A 46 6.88 -23.07 76.76
N ARG A 47 6.77 -24.32 76.31
CA ARG A 47 7.69 -24.90 75.31
C ARG A 47 7.63 -24.03 74.05
N PRO A 48 8.76 -23.52 73.53
CA PRO A 48 8.73 -22.70 72.32
C PRO A 48 8.12 -23.52 71.18
N PHE A 49 7.21 -22.90 70.44
CA PHE A 49 6.67 -23.52 69.24
C PHE A 49 7.74 -23.44 68.13
N PRO A 50 7.83 -24.44 67.24
CA PRO A 50 8.76 -24.38 66.13
C PRO A 50 8.48 -23.14 65.27
N LEU A 51 9.54 -22.40 64.91
CA LEU A 51 9.55 -21.15 64.12
C LEU A 51 9.18 -19.86 64.88
N GLU A 52 9.05 -19.89 66.21
CA GLU A 52 8.76 -18.69 67.01
C GLU A 52 9.87 -17.62 66.95
N ASP A 53 11.11 -18.03 66.61
CA ASP A 53 12.27 -17.14 66.45
C ASP A 53 12.46 -16.65 64.99
N VAL A 54 11.59 -17.06 64.06
CA VAL A 54 11.75 -16.76 62.63
C VAL A 54 10.93 -15.54 62.26
N PHE A 55 11.56 -14.37 62.31
CA PHE A 55 10.97 -13.12 61.83
C PHE A 55 11.15 -12.99 60.31
N PHE A 56 10.05 -13.03 59.56
CA PHE A 56 10.06 -12.68 58.15
C PHE A 56 10.18 -11.17 57.98
N TYR A 57 11.40 -10.69 57.77
CA TYR A 57 11.64 -9.30 57.40
C TYR A 57 11.35 -9.11 55.91
N CYS A 58 10.22 -8.47 55.58
CA CYS A 58 9.94 -8.01 54.23
C CYS A 58 10.76 -6.76 53.92
N LYS A 59 11.96 -6.94 53.37
CA LYS A 59 12.78 -5.84 52.86
C LYS A 59 12.00 -5.09 51.77
N LYS A 60 11.68 -3.81 52.00
CA LYS A 60 11.13 -2.93 50.97
C LYS A 60 12.24 -2.63 49.96
N ILE A 61 12.22 -3.32 48.82
CA ILE A 61 13.13 -3.03 47.70
C ILE A 61 12.50 -1.90 46.89
N ASP A 62 13.13 -0.72 46.90
CA ASP A 62 12.74 0.38 46.04
C ASP A 62 13.42 0.22 44.67
N ASN A 63 12.62 -0.16 43.67
CA ASN A 63 13.05 -0.31 42.28
C ASN A 63 12.80 0.96 41.44
N SER A 64 12.51 2.11 42.05
CA SER A 64 12.23 3.36 41.35
C SER A 64 13.35 3.84 40.42
N ARG A 65 14.59 3.40 40.69
CA ARG A 65 15.80 3.78 39.93
C ARG A 65 16.26 2.72 38.92
N LEU A 66 15.53 1.63 38.76
CA LEU A 66 15.86 0.58 37.79
C LEU A 66 15.47 1.03 36.38
N VAL A 67 16.48 1.41 35.60
CA VAL A 67 16.35 1.62 34.15
C VAL A 67 16.70 0.31 33.46
N ARG A 68 15.89 -0.11 32.48
CA ARG A 68 16.20 -1.29 31.67
C ARG A 68 17.45 -1.00 30.83
N GLU A 69 18.45 -1.85 30.95
CA GLU A 69 19.61 -1.85 30.05
C GLU A 69 19.10 -2.01 28.61
N ASN A 70 19.52 -1.12 27.71
CA ASN A 70 19.14 -1.23 26.30
C ASN A 70 19.96 -2.36 25.67
N ASP A 71 19.33 -3.47 25.30
CA ASP A 71 20.01 -4.57 24.61
C ASP A 71 20.25 -4.18 23.13
N PRO A 72 21.52 -3.96 22.70
CA PRO A 72 21.81 -3.56 21.32
C PRO A 72 21.46 -4.65 20.31
N LYS A 73 21.34 -5.92 20.73
CA LYS A 73 21.02 -7.04 19.82
C LYS A 73 19.54 -7.10 19.46
N ALA A 74 18.66 -6.60 20.32
CA ALA A 74 17.21 -6.60 20.09
C ALA A 74 16.81 -5.77 18.87
N HIS A 75 17.45 -4.61 18.70
CA HIS A 75 17.24 -3.74 17.53
C HIS A 75 17.76 -4.36 16.25
N GLY A 76 18.94 -5.02 16.31
CA GLY A 76 19.52 -5.72 15.16
C GLY A 76 18.66 -6.86 14.64
N ALA A 77 18.05 -7.65 15.53
CA ALA A 77 17.16 -8.75 15.15
C ALA A 77 15.85 -8.27 14.49
N CYS A 78 15.28 -7.16 14.97
CA CYS A 78 14.07 -6.59 14.36
C CYS A 78 14.39 -5.98 12.98
N LEU A 79 15.50 -5.25 12.87
CA LEU A 79 15.92 -4.64 11.62
C LEU A 79 16.32 -5.68 10.56
N SER A 80 16.95 -6.78 10.96
CA SER A 80 17.30 -7.85 10.01
C SER A 80 16.05 -8.56 9.47
N ALA A 81 15.03 -8.79 10.30
CA ALA A 81 13.75 -9.35 9.87
C ALA A 81 13.01 -8.42 8.89
N ILE A 82 12.97 -7.12 9.18
CA ILE A 82 12.38 -6.12 8.28
C ILE A 82 13.16 -6.04 6.97
N GLY A 83 14.50 -6.02 7.05
CA GLY A 83 15.37 -6.01 5.88
C GLY A 83 15.19 -7.23 4.99
N ALA A 84 15.08 -8.42 5.60
CA ALA A 84 14.81 -9.66 4.87
C ALA A 84 13.44 -9.63 4.17
N ALA A 85 12.39 -9.20 4.87
CA ALA A 85 11.06 -9.05 4.28
C ALA A 85 11.06 -8.05 3.12
N ALA A 86 11.70 -6.89 3.28
CA ALA A 86 11.82 -5.88 2.25
C ALA A 86 12.62 -6.40 1.03
N ALA A 87 13.71 -7.13 1.26
CA ALA A 87 14.49 -7.74 0.20
C ALA A 87 13.69 -8.77 -0.60
N ILE A 88 12.89 -9.60 0.06
CA ILE A 88 12.01 -10.58 -0.62
C ILE A 88 10.99 -9.86 -1.49
N VAL A 89 10.33 -8.83 -0.95
CA VAL A 89 9.35 -8.03 -1.72
C VAL A 89 10.02 -7.36 -2.92
N ALA A 90 11.19 -6.74 -2.73
CA ALA A 90 11.94 -6.12 -3.82
C ALA A 90 12.31 -7.15 -4.91
N LEU A 91 12.82 -8.32 -4.53
CA LEU A 91 13.19 -9.38 -5.46
C LEU A 91 11.97 -9.88 -6.25
N LEU A 92 10.84 -10.10 -5.58
CA LEU A 92 9.59 -10.47 -6.25
C LEU A 92 9.12 -9.40 -7.23
N THR A 93 9.09 -8.13 -6.82
CA THR A 93 8.68 -7.03 -7.72
C THR A 93 9.61 -6.91 -8.93
N PHE A 94 10.91 -7.10 -8.75
CA PHE A 94 11.88 -7.04 -9.84
C PHE A 94 11.79 -8.25 -10.77
N ALA A 95 11.50 -9.44 -10.25
CA ALA A 95 11.34 -10.65 -11.06
C ALA A 95 10.01 -10.67 -11.84
N LEU A 96 8.92 -10.21 -11.21
CA LEU A 96 7.56 -10.24 -11.79
C LEU A 96 7.21 -8.98 -12.59
N GLY A 97 7.79 -7.82 -12.27
CA GLY A 97 7.50 -6.56 -12.96
C GLY A 97 7.72 -6.62 -14.48
N PRO A 98 8.88 -7.11 -14.97
CA PRO A 98 9.17 -7.20 -16.39
C PRO A 98 8.22 -8.13 -17.16
N SER A 99 7.70 -9.19 -16.52
CA SER A 99 6.80 -10.13 -17.22
C SER A 99 5.46 -9.48 -17.53
N VAL A 100 4.88 -8.76 -16.59
CA VAL A 100 3.64 -8.00 -16.80
C VAL A 100 3.85 -6.92 -17.85
N ALA A 101 4.95 -6.15 -17.77
CA ALA A 101 5.26 -5.13 -18.76
C ALA A 101 5.43 -5.71 -20.17
N ASN A 102 6.14 -6.85 -20.30
CA ASN A 102 6.35 -7.52 -21.58
C ASN A 102 5.07 -8.07 -22.18
N THR A 103 4.16 -8.63 -21.37
CA THR A 103 2.87 -9.13 -21.89
C THR A 103 2.01 -8.00 -22.43
N VAL A 104 1.91 -6.87 -21.71
CA VAL A 104 1.15 -5.70 -22.18
C VAL A 104 1.79 -5.09 -23.44
N ALA A 105 3.11 -5.00 -23.49
CA ALA A 105 3.83 -4.55 -24.68
C ALA A 105 3.59 -5.50 -25.88
N GLY A 106 3.54 -6.81 -25.64
CA GLY A 106 3.21 -7.82 -26.65
C GLY A 106 1.83 -7.60 -27.26
N TYR A 107 0.80 -7.43 -26.42
CA TYR A 107 -0.55 -7.15 -26.92
C TYR A 107 -0.65 -5.85 -27.73
N ARG A 108 0.05 -4.80 -27.29
CA ARG A 108 0.10 -3.54 -28.06
C ARG A 108 0.78 -3.73 -29.42
N LEU A 109 1.85 -4.52 -29.46
CA LEU A 109 2.55 -4.82 -30.70
C LEU A 109 1.68 -5.65 -31.66
N GLU A 110 0.92 -6.60 -31.14
CA GLU A 110 -0.03 -7.39 -31.93
C GLU A 110 -1.18 -6.54 -32.46
N ALA A 111 -1.73 -5.65 -31.64
CA ALA A 111 -2.77 -4.71 -32.06
C ALA A 111 -2.27 -3.80 -33.20
N LEU A 112 -1.08 -3.20 -33.04
CA LEU A 112 -0.47 -2.35 -34.06
C LEU A 112 -0.20 -3.11 -35.37
N ARG A 113 0.28 -4.36 -35.29
CA ARG A 113 0.48 -5.21 -36.48
C ARG A 113 -0.83 -5.55 -37.18
N ALA A 114 -1.91 -5.76 -36.43
CA ALA A 114 -3.23 -6.02 -37.01
C ALA A 114 -3.77 -4.77 -37.73
N GLU A 115 -3.60 -3.59 -37.14
CA GLU A 115 -3.94 -2.30 -37.75
C GLU A 115 -3.14 -2.04 -39.02
N GLU A 116 -1.82 -2.25 -38.99
CA GLU A 116 -0.95 -2.09 -40.16
C GLU A 116 -1.42 -2.99 -41.32
N ARG A 117 -1.71 -4.26 -41.05
CA ARG A 117 -2.21 -5.19 -42.07
C ARG A 117 -3.53 -4.73 -42.65
N LYS A 118 -4.46 -4.30 -41.80
CA LYS A 118 -5.76 -3.77 -42.24
C LYS A 118 -5.59 -2.56 -43.16
N LEU A 119 -4.73 -1.60 -42.79
CA LEU A 119 -4.44 -0.42 -43.60
C LEU A 119 -3.78 -0.76 -44.94
N ILE A 120 -2.89 -1.76 -44.97
CA ILE A 120 -2.27 -2.23 -46.22
C ILE A 120 -3.32 -2.86 -47.14
N ASP A 121 -4.23 -3.66 -46.58
CA ASP A 121 -5.29 -4.30 -47.37
C ASP A 121 -6.28 -3.25 -47.89
N GLU A 122 -6.69 -2.28 -47.07
CA GLU A 122 -7.51 -1.14 -47.50
C GLU A 122 -6.82 -0.34 -48.62
N ARG A 123 -5.53 -0.06 -48.48
CA ARG A 123 -4.77 0.62 -49.53
C ARG A 123 -4.78 -0.17 -50.83
N ARG A 124 -4.50 -1.48 -50.78
CA ARG A 124 -4.53 -2.34 -51.98
C ARG A 124 -5.92 -2.34 -52.62
N THR A 125 -6.99 -2.36 -51.83
CA THR A 125 -8.34 -2.27 -52.39
C THR A 125 -8.59 -0.94 -53.09
N LEU A 126 -8.15 0.17 -52.51
CA LEU A 126 -8.28 1.49 -53.12
C LEU A 126 -7.44 1.61 -54.39
N ASP A 127 -6.21 1.09 -54.40
CA ASP A 127 -5.34 1.08 -55.58
C ASP A 127 -5.98 0.29 -56.74
N LEU A 128 -6.65 -0.82 -56.44
CA LEU A 128 -7.40 -1.61 -57.43
C LEU A 128 -8.64 -0.87 -57.94
N GLU A 129 -9.37 -0.19 -57.05
CA GLU A 129 -10.50 0.64 -57.44
C GLU A 129 -10.05 1.80 -58.31
N GLU A 130 -8.99 2.51 -57.94
CA GLU A 130 -8.41 3.60 -58.72
C GLU A 130 -8.00 3.11 -60.11
N ALA A 131 -7.24 2.01 -60.20
CA ALA A 131 -6.85 1.43 -61.49
C ALA A 131 -8.07 1.03 -62.34
N ARG A 132 -9.12 0.50 -61.72
CA ARG A 132 -10.39 0.19 -62.42
C ARG A 132 -11.09 1.46 -62.90
N LEU A 133 -11.10 2.51 -62.08
CA LEU A 133 -11.76 3.78 -62.41
C LEU A 133 -11.02 4.50 -63.55
N LEU A 134 -9.68 4.44 -63.56
CA LEU A 134 -8.77 5.02 -64.55
C LEU A 134 -8.54 4.12 -65.78
N SER A 135 -9.21 2.97 -65.86
CA SER A 135 -9.05 2.08 -67.02
C SER A 135 -9.42 2.80 -68.33
N PRO A 136 -8.61 2.67 -69.40
CA PRO A 136 -8.80 3.41 -70.65
C PRO A 136 -10.18 3.15 -71.26
N ASP A 137 -10.63 1.90 -71.26
CA ASP A 137 -11.96 1.52 -71.76
C ASP A 137 -13.10 2.25 -71.03
N ARG A 138 -12.96 2.44 -69.70
CA ARG A 138 -13.96 3.14 -68.89
C ARG A 138 -13.92 4.64 -69.15
N LEU A 139 -12.72 5.22 -69.23
CA LEU A 139 -12.54 6.63 -69.57
C LEU A 139 -13.08 6.94 -70.95
N GLU A 140 -12.89 6.07 -71.94
CA GLU A 140 -13.40 6.24 -73.30
C GLU A 140 -14.93 6.18 -73.33
N ARG A 141 -15.56 5.22 -72.62
CA ARG A 141 -17.02 5.18 -72.47
C ARG A 141 -17.58 6.45 -71.82
N LEU A 142 -16.89 6.97 -70.80
CA LEU A 142 -17.28 8.19 -70.10
C LEU A 142 -17.09 9.42 -71.00
N ALA A 143 -16.00 9.49 -71.76
CA ALA A 143 -15.75 10.54 -72.75
C ALA A 143 -16.82 10.55 -73.85
N GLN A 144 -17.23 9.37 -74.34
CA GLN A 144 -18.33 9.26 -75.30
C GLN A 144 -19.66 9.73 -74.71
N ALA A 145 -19.99 9.33 -73.47
CA ALA A 145 -21.23 9.75 -72.80
C ALA A 145 -21.29 11.28 -72.58
N HIS A 146 -20.17 11.90 -72.22
CA HIS A 146 -20.08 13.35 -71.97
C HIS A 146 -19.67 14.17 -73.20
N HIS A 147 -19.60 13.56 -74.39
CA HIS A 147 -19.23 14.21 -75.64
C HIS A 147 -17.82 14.85 -75.60
N LEU A 148 -16.95 14.35 -74.72
CA LEU A 148 -15.54 14.74 -74.55
C LEU A 148 -14.62 13.90 -75.45
N VAL A 149 -15.08 13.59 -76.66
CA VAL A 149 -14.33 12.77 -77.61
C VAL A 149 -13.31 13.65 -78.33
N THR A 150 -12.10 13.11 -78.55
CA THR A 150 -11.03 13.83 -79.26
C THR A 150 -11.54 14.33 -80.61
N PRO A 151 -11.49 15.65 -80.88
CA PRO A 151 -11.95 16.20 -82.14
C PRO A 151 -11.10 15.65 -83.30
N LYS A 152 -11.73 15.43 -84.46
CA LYS A 152 -11.00 15.03 -85.67
C LYS A 152 -10.03 16.15 -86.07
N ASN A 153 -8.92 15.81 -86.74
CA ASN A 153 -7.78 16.70 -87.04
C ASN A 153 -8.13 18.06 -87.71
N ASN A 154 -9.34 18.25 -88.24
CA ASN A 154 -9.84 19.48 -88.87
C ASN A 154 -11.14 20.04 -88.25
N GLN A 155 -11.51 19.63 -87.02
CA GLN A 155 -12.75 20.04 -86.36
C GLN A 155 -12.52 21.27 -85.47
N ILE A 156 -13.14 22.40 -85.82
CA ILE A 156 -13.03 23.68 -85.10
C ILE A 156 -14.21 23.81 -84.14
N VAL A 157 -13.96 23.74 -82.83
CA VAL A 157 -14.97 23.98 -81.80
C VAL A 157 -14.98 25.47 -81.46
N HIS A 158 -16.07 26.16 -81.78
CA HIS A 158 -16.26 27.56 -81.38
C HIS A 158 -16.83 27.60 -79.96
N LEU A 159 -16.08 28.18 -79.03
CA LEU A 159 -16.57 28.49 -77.70
C LEU A 159 -17.36 29.80 -77.78
N GLU A 160 -18.68 29.75 -77.60
CA GLU A 160 -19.45 30.97 -77.41
C GLU A 160 -19.05 31.62 -76.09
N LYS A 161 -18.84 32.94 -76.12
CA LYS A 161 -18.44 33.76 -74.97
C LYS A 161 -19.54 33.70 -73.91
N SER A 162 -19.41 32.79 -72.95
CA SER A 162 -20.21 32.81 -71.73
C SER A 162 -19.53 33.72 -70.70
N ASP A 163 -20.29 34.66 -70.14
CA ASP A 163 -19.85 35.74 -69.24
C ASP A 163 -19.44 35.26 -67.83
N GLY A 164 -19.06 34.00 -67.66
CA GLY A 164 -18.69 33.40 -66.38
C GLY A 164 -17.21 33.06 -66.32
N ALA A 165 -16.42 33.93 -65.68
CA ALA A 165 -15.00 33.71 -65.40
C ALA A 165 -14.73 32.34 -64.77
N VAL A 166 -14.03 31.45 -65.49
CA VAL A 166 -13.34 30.31 -64.87
C VAL A 166 -12.01 30.03 -65.60
N ALA A 167 -11.01 30.85 -65.28
CA ALA A 167 -9.65 30.36 -65.16
C ALA A 167 -9.27 30.56 -63.71
N MET A 168 -8.92 29.47 -63.02
CA MET A 168 -7.99 29.36 -61.90
C MET A 168 -8.43 28.19 -61.02
N VAL A 169 -7.59 27.15 -60.91
CA VAL A 169 -7.11 26.71 -59.59
C VAL A 169 -5.65 26.28 -59.74
N LYS A 170 -4.90 26.71 -58.73
CA LYS A 170 -3.48 26.57 -58.41
C LYS A 170 -3.04 25.13 -58.18
#